data_AF-A0A444IPS2-F1
#
_entry.id   AF-A0A444IPS2-F1
#
_cell.length_a   1.000
_cell.length_b   1.000
_cell.length_c   1.000
_cell.angle_alpha   90.00
_cell.angle_beta   90.00
_cell.angle_gamma   90.00
#
_symmetry.space_group_name_H-M   'P 1'
#
loop_
_entity.id
_entity.type
_entity.pdbx_description
1 polymer ?
#
loop_
_entity_poly.entity_id
_entity_poly.type
_entity_poly.pdbx_seq_one_letter_code
_entity_poly.pdbx_strand_id
1 'polypeptide(L)' 'MFTGIIEGLGTVIEKRPSGGGMVFCLEAGFDLIDPEEGESIAVNGACLTARDIKGRRFLADVS' A
#
# COMPACT_ATOMS: atom_id res chain seq x y z
N MET A 1 -14.03 0.58 0.34
CA MET A 1 -14.70 0.26 1.63
C MET A 1 -14.16 -1.07 2.10
N PHE A 2 -13.82 -1.20 3.38
CA PHE A 2 -13.13 -2.39 3.93
C PHE A 2 -14.02 -3.16 4.92
N THR A 3 -13.88 -4.48 4.98
CA THR A 3 -14.61 -5.34 5.94
C THR A 3 -13.96 -5.35 7.33
N GLY A 4 -12.68 -4.97 7.43
CA GLY A 4 -11.87 -5.09 8.64
C GLY A 4 -11.24 -6.47 8.84
N ILE A 5 -11.47 -7.42 7.94
CA ILE A 5 -10.78 -8.72 7.93
C ILE A 5 -9.43 -8.54 7.24
N ILE A 6 -8.34 -8.77 7.97
CA ILE A 6 -6.98 -8.60 7.46
C ILE A 6 -6.60 -9.80 6.58
N GLU A 7 -6.26 -9.54 5.31
CA GLU A 7 -5.89 -10.58 4.34
C GLU A 7 -4.48 -11.14 4.57
N GLY A 8 -3.58 -10.35 5.15
CA GLY A 8 -2.24 -10.81 5.49
C GLY A 8 -1.34 -9.71 6.05
N LEU A 9 -0.11 -10.09 6.38
CA LEU A 9 0.93 -9.16 6.80
C LEU A 9 1.78 -8.75 5.60
N GLY A 10 2.01 -7.44 5.45
CA GLY A 10 2.96 -6.90 4.49
C GLY A 10 4.30 -6.52 5.13
N THR A 11 5.24 -6.09 4.30
CA THR A 11 6.55 -5.56 4.73
C THR A 11 6.75 -4.15 4.17
N VAL A 12 7.24 -3.24 5.01
CA VAL A 12 7.75 -1.94 4.53
C VAL A 12 9.13 -2.17 3.94
N ILE A 13 9.27 -2.04 2.63
CA ILE A 13 10.52 -2.23 1.90
C ILE A 13 11.37 -0.97 1.93
N GLU A 14 10.72 0.19 1.80
CA GLU A 14 11.41 1.49 1.76
C GLU A 14 10.49 2.58 2.31
N LYS A 15 11.10 3.63 2.87
CA LYS A 15 10.42 4.89 3.18
C LYS A 15 11.29 6.06 2.74
N ARG A 16 10.71 7.04 2.06
CA ARG A 16 11.41 8.25 1.59
C ARG A 16 10.63 9.51 1.92
N PRO A 17 11.26 10.59 2.39
CA PRO A 17 10.58 11.88 2.54
C PRO A 17 10.06 12.41 1.21
N SER A 18 8.87 13.01 1.20
CA SER A 18 8.30 13.69 0.03
C SER A 18 7.37 14.81 0.47
N GLY A 19 7.70 16.06 0.14
CA GLY A 19 6.77 17.21 0.19
C GLY A 19 5.91 17.34 1.45
N GLY A 20 6.49 17.29 2.66
CA GLY A 20 5.74 17.41 3.92
C GLY A 20 5.17 16.09 4.47
N GLY A 21 5.36 14.98 3.75
CA GLY A 21 5.02 13.62 4.17
C GLY A 21 6.10 12.61 3.81
N MET A 22 5.70 11.35 3.64
CA MET A 22 6.54 10.21 3.33
C MET A 22 5.92 9.39 2.20
N VAL A 23 6.75 8.84 1.32
CA VAL A 23 6.37 7.77 0.40
C VAL A 23 6.87 6.46 0.97
N PHE A 24 5.97 5.49 1.09
CA PHE A 24 6.29 4.12 1.48
C PHE A 24 6.28 3.21 0.26
N CYS A 25 7.27 2.32 0.17
CA CYS A 25 7.21 1.14 -0.68
C CYS A 25 6.81 -0.04 0.20
N LEU A 26 5.69 -0.66 -0.14
CA LEU A 26 5.05 -1.72 0.63
C LEU A 26 5.02 -2.99 -0.22
N GLU A 27 5.34 -4.14 0.38
CA GLU A 27 5.15 -5.46 -0.23
C GLU A 27 4.07 -6.21 0.55
N ALA A 28 2.97 -6.57 -0.10
CA ALA A 28 1.91 -7.40 0.46
C ALA A 28 2.40 -8.85 0.66
N GLY A 29 1.96 -9.52 1.73
CA GLY A 29 2.28 -10.94 1.98
C GLY A 29 1.47 -11.92 1.12
N PHE A 30 0.64 -11.41 0.21
CA PHE A 30 -0.22 -12.17 -0.70
C PHE A 30 -0.21 -11.49 -2.08
N ASP A 31 -0.70 -12.19 -3.10
CA ASP A 31 -0.81 -11.66 -4.45
C ASP A 31 -1.93 -10.63 -4.54
N LEU A 32 -1.61 -9.45 -5.09
CA LEU A 32 -2.62 -8.47 -5.47
C LEU A 32 -3.26 -8.96 -6.77
N ILE A 33 -4.55 -9.30 -6.73
CA ILE A 33 -5.29 -9.87 -7.86
C ILE A 33 -5.89 -8.73 -8.67
N ASP A 34 -5.49 -8.62 -9.94
CA ASP A 34 -5.91 -7.56 -10.87
C ASP A 34 -5.85 -6.14 -10.26
N PRO A 35 -4.70 -5.72 -9.70
CA PRO A 35 -4.62 -4.44 -9.02
C PRO A 35 -4.70 -3.27 -10.01
N GLU A 36 -5.34 -2.20 -9.57
CA GLU A 36 -5.55 -0.98 -10.35
C GLU A 36 -4.83 0.21 -9.73
N GLU A 37 -4.14 1.01 -10.56
CA GLU A 37 -3.55 2.27 -10.11
C GLU A 37 -4.63 3.19 -9.54
N GLY A 38 -4.40 3.70 -8.32
CA GLY A 38 -5.37 4.52 -7.60
C GLY A 38 -6.33 3.73 -6.70
N GLU A 39 -6.25 2.39 -6.66
CA GLU A 39 -7.07 1.61 -5.74
C GLU A 39 -6.76 1.91 -4.26
N SER A 40 -7.72 1.59 -3.40
CA SER A 40 -7.61 1.81 -1.96
C SER A 40 -7.17 0.54 -1.25
N ILE A 41 -5.94 0.52 -0.75
CA ILE A 41 -5.40 -0.58 0.06
C ILE A 41 -5.30 -0.12 1.52
N ALA A 42 -5.86 -0.91 2.44
CA ALA A 42 -5.77 -0.63 3.86
C ALA A 42 -4.46 -1.17 4.45
N VAL A 43 -3.66 -0.30 5.05
CA VAL A 43 -2.42 -0.66 5.76
C VAL A 43 -2.55 -0.28 7.21
N ASN A 44 -2.60 -1.28 8.11
CA ASN A 44 -2.92 -1.07 9.53
C ASN A 44 -4.17 -0.20 9.76
N GLY A 45 -5.19 -0.38 8.91
CA GLY A 45 -6.46 0.37 8.97
C GLY A 45 -6.43 1.76 8.32
N ALA A 46 -5.27 2.27 7.90
CA ALA A 46 -5.20 3.50 7.10
C ALA A 46 -5.52 3.19 5.63
N CYS A 47 -6.50 3.91 5.07
CA CYS A 47 -6.82 3.83 3.65
C CYS A 47 -5.75 4.57 2.83
N LEU A 48 -4.95 3.85 2.06
CA LEU A 48 -3.91 4.40 1.22
C LEU A 48 -4.23 4.20 -0.26
N THR A 49 -3.92 5.20 -1.08
CA THR A 49 -4.02 5.10 -2.53
C THR A 49 -2.76 4.44 -3.08
N ALA A 50 -2.90 3.25 -3.66
CA ALA A 50 -1.81 2.51 -4.25
C ALA A 50 -1.38 3.13 -5.59
N ARG A 51 -0.07 3.25 -5.79
CA ARG A 51 0.56 3.74 -7.03
C ARG A 51 1.80 2.94 -7.38
N ASP A 52 2.20 2.93 -8.65
CA ASP A 52 3.37 2.18 -9.16
C ASP A 52 3.35 0.70 -8.72
N ILE A 53 2.23 0.03 -8.97
CA ILE A 53 1.99 -1.34 -8.54
C ILE A 53 2.80 -2.31 -9.41
N LYS A 54 3.59 -3.16 -8.77
CA LYS A 54 4.49 -4.15 -9.40
C LYS A 54 4.41 -5.48 -8.66
N GLY A 55 3.55 -6.37 -9.13
CA GLY A 55 3.29 -7.65 -8.48
C GLY A 55 2.70 -7.42 -7.09
N ARG A 56 3.41 -7.86 -6.04
CA ARG A 56 2.99 -7.66 -4.63
C ARG A 56 3.39 -6.30 -4.06
N ARG A 57 4.06 -5.45 -4.83
CA ARG A 57 4.60 -4.17 -4.35
C ARG A 57 3.79 -2.99 -4.84
N PHE A 58 3.65 -1.98 -4.00
CA PHE A 58 3.05 -0.71 -4.38
C PHE A 58 3.67 0.43 -3.56
N LEU A 59 3.57 1.63 -4.10
CA LEU A 59 3.89 2.88 -3.41
C LEU A 59 2.62 3.52 -2.83
N ALA A 60 2.79 4.20 -1.71
CA ALA A 60 1.73 5.03 -1.12
C ALA A 60 2.33 6.29 -0.49
N ASP A 61 1.73 7.44 -0.78
CA ASP A 61 2.02 8.69 -0.07
C ASP A 61 1.25 8.73 1.26
N VAL A 62 1.93 9.21 2.29
CA VAL A 62 1.41 9.36 3.66
C VAL A 62 1.80 10.74 4.15
N SER A 63 0.81 11.52 4.59
CA SER A 63 0.96 12.90 5.11
C SER A 63 0.53 13.00 6.56
#